data_AF-A0A816CHT4-F1
#
_entry.id   AF-A0A816CHT4-F1
#
_cell.length_a   1.000
_cell.length_b   1.000
_cell.length_c   1.000
_cell.angle_alpha   90.00
_cell.angle_beta   90.00
_cell.angle_gamma   90.00
#
_symmetry.space_group_name_H-M   'P 1'
#
loop_
_entity.id
_entity.type
_entity.pdbx_description
1 polymer ?
#
loop_
_entity_poly.entity_id
_entity_poly.type
_entity_poly.pdbx_seq_one_letter_code
_entity_poly.pdbx_strand_id
1 'polypeptide(L)'
;MSSLTSLIPFEWFEIHSNSRSPQLRVGHSSTFTRSLSNIYIIGGANPSECFADIHSLSLPSKTSESFIWTKLIGEDSALRRYEHSAVLSS
;
A
#
# COMPACT_ATOMS: atom_id res chain seq x y z
N MET A 1 1.04 16.17 14.53
CA MET A 1 1.06 14.82 13.93
C MET A 1 0.61 13.84 15.02
N SER A 2 -0.49 13.14 14.82
CA SER A 2 -0.97 12.12 15.77
C SER A 2 -0.09 10.88 15.65
N SER A 3 0.46 10.42 16.77
CA SER A 3 1.18 9.15 16.85
C SER A 3 0.17 8.01 16.65
N LEU A 4 0.59 6.88 16.06
CA LEU A 4 -0.25 5.66 16.01
C LEU A 4 -0.68 5.17 17.41
N THR A 5 0.02 5.60 18.47
CA THR A 5 -0.33 5.32 19.86
C THR A 5 -1.43 6.22 20.44
N SER A 6 -1.86 7.25 19.71
CA SER A 6 -2.93 8.17 20.12
C SER A 6 -4.22 7.96 19.33
N LEU A 7 -4.35 6.84 18.61
CA LEU A 7 -5.57 6.56 17.85
C LEU A 7 -6.72 6.27 18.81
N ILE A 8 -7.76 7.10 18.72
CA ILE A 8 -9.03 6.85 19.38
C ILE A 8 -9.73 5.76 18.56
N PRO A 9 -10.15 4.64 19.18
CA PRO A 9 -10.94 3.63 18.48
C PRO A 9 -12.13 4.28 17.75
N PHE A 10 -12.39 3.82 16.54
CA PHE A 10 -13.52 4.29 15.70
C PHE A 10 -13.41 5.71 15.13
N GLU A 11 -12.25 6.36 15.20
CA GLU A 11 -11.99 7.59 14.45
C GLU A 11 -11.23 7.32 13.15
N TRP A 12 -11.66 7.99 12.08
CA TRP A 12 -10.94 8.02 10.81
C TRP A 12 -9.87 9.11 10.86
N PHE A 13 -8.68 8.79 10.36
CA PHE A 13 -7.60 9.74 10.18
C PHE A 13 -6.94 9.54 8.82
N GLU A 14 -6.39 10.62 8.28
CA GLU A 14 -5.61 10.57 7.05
C GLU A 14 -4.14 10.26 7.38
N ILE A 15 -3.54 9.39 6.57
CA ILE A 15 -2.11 9.09 6.64
C ILE A 15 -1.38 10.06 5.71
N HIS A 16 -0.49 10.88 6.28
CA HIS A 16 0.42 11.71 5.49
C HIS A 16 1.76 11.00 5.31
N SER A 17 2.26 11.02 4.06
CA SER A 17 3.60 10.53 3.70
C SER A 17 4.26 11.51 2.74
N ASN A 18 5.56 11.74 2.92
CA ASN A 18 6.37 12.55 2.00
C ASN A 18 6.90 11.73 0.81
N SER A 19 6.68 10.42 0.81
CA SER A 19 7.06 9.53 -0.28
C SER A 19 5.96 9.44 -1.35
N ARG A 20 6.33 9.07 -2.57
CA ARG A 20 5.40 9.02 -3.70
C ARG A 20 4.46 7.82 -3.56
N SER A 21 3.19 8.09 -3.32
CA SER A 21 2.13 7.08 -3.27
C SER A 21 1.81 6.52 -4.67
N PRO A 22 1.18 5.33 -4.74
CA PRO A 22 0.61 4.81 -5.97
C PRO A 22 -0.41 5.79 -6.56
N GLN A 23 -0.57 5.79 -7.88
CA GLN A 23 -1.64 6.53 -8.52
C GLN A 23 -3.02 6.03 -8.04
N LEU A 24 -4.01 6.94 -8.05
CA LEU A 24 -5.41 6.63 -7.75
C LEU A 24 -5.87 5.41 -8.56
N ARG A 25 -6.48 4.44 -7.87
CA ARG A 25 -6.85 3.14 -8.43
C ARG A 25 -7.96 2.46 -7.63
N VAL A 26 -8.73 1.61 -8.30
CA VAL A 26 -9.76 0.73 -7.74
C VAL A 26 -9.48 -0.72 -8.10
N GLY A 27 -10.14 -1.67 -7.41
CA GLY A 27 -10.01 -3.10 -7.69
C GLY A 27 -8.59 -3.66 -7.54
N HIS A 28 -7.71 -2.97 -6.81
CA HIS A 28 -6.40 -3.50 -6.44
C HIS A 28 -6.55 -4.51 -5.30
N SER A 29 -5.63 -5.47 -5.22
CA SER A 29 -5.50 -6.30 -4.03
C SER A 29 -4.62 -5.61 -2.99
N SER A 30 -4.97 -5.78 -1.71
CA SER A 30 -4.12 -5.35 -0.60
C SER A 30 -3.87 -6.50 0.38
N THR A 31 -2.63 -6.60 0.88
CA THR A 31 -2.28 -7.61 1.89
C THR A 31 -1.23 -7.08 2.86
N PHE A 32 -1.33 -7.50 4.12
CA PHE A 32 -0.45 -7.03 5.20
C PHE A 32 0.48 -8.15 5.67
N THR A 33 1.76 -7.85 5.79
CA THR A 33 2.74 -8.72 6.46
C THR A 33 3.16 -8.14 7.81
N ARG A 34 3.03 -8.95 8.85
CA ARG A 34 3.44 -8.56 10.21
C ARG A 34 4.95 -8.51 10.37
N SER A 35 5.69 -9.41 9.72
CA SER A 35 7.15 -9.52 9.89
C SER A 35 7.88 -8.29 9.37
N LEU A 36 7.38 -7.68 8.29
CA LEU A 36 7.96 -6.46 7.71
C LEU A 36 7.17 -5.20 8.08
N SER A 37 6.03 -5.32 8.74
CA SER A 37 5.12 -4.21 9.04
C SER A 37 4.73 -3.42 7.78
N ASN A 38 4.44 -4.15 6.69
CA ASN A 38 4.18 -3.59 5.37
C ASN A 38 2.80 -3.97 4.86
N ILE A 39 2.15 -3.03 4.17
CA ILE A 39 0.97 -3.28 3.35
C ILE A 39 1.41 -3.28 1.89
N TYR A 40 1.04 -4.28 1.12
CA TYR A 40 1.28 -4.34 -0.32
C TYR A 40 0.03 -3.96 -1.09
N ILE A 41 0.21 -3.23 -2.19
CA ILE A 41 -0.82 -2.86 -3.15
C ILE A 41 -0.41 -3.43 -4.51
N ILE A 42 -1.25 -4.28 -5.08
CA ILE A 42 -0.94 -5.02 -6.31
C ILE A 42 -2.00 -4.69 -7.35
N GLY A 43 -1.54 -4.22 -8.52
CA GLY A 43 -2.39 -3.93 -9.68
C GLY A 43 -3.49 -2.91 -9.38
N GLY A 44 -4.68 -3.18 -9.91
CA GLY A 44 -5.84 -2.29 -9.89
C GLY A 44 -6.03 -1.58 -11.23
N ALA A 45 -6.98 -0.66 -11.30
CA ALA A 45 -7.23 0.15 -12.48
C ALA A 45 -7.72 1.55 -12.12
N ASN A 46 -7.58 2.48 -13.07
CA ASN A 46 -8.28 3.75 -13.08
C ASN A 46 -9.01 3.89 -14.43
N PRO A 47 -9.71 5.01 -14.72
CA PRO A 47 -10.42 5.16 -15.99
C PRO A 47 -9.54 5.08 -17.26
N SER A 48 -8.23 5.25 -17.13
CA SER A 48 -7.29 5.30 -18.26
C SER A 48 -6.56 3.98 -18.48
N GLU A 49 -6.27 3.21 -17.42
CA GLU A 49 -5.48 1.99 -17.54
C GLU A 49 -5.69 0.99 -16.39
N CYS A 50 -5.26 -0.26 -16.64
CA CYS A 50 -5.10 -1.29 -15.62
C CYS A 50 -3.63 -1.44 -15.25
N PHE A 51 -3.29 -1.38 -13.97
CA PHE A 51 -1.91 -1.41 -13.49
C PHE A 51 -1.36 -2.84 -13.36
N ALA A 52 -0.07 -2.96 -13.62
CA ALA A 52 0.74 -4.15 -13.32
C ALA A 52 1.71 -3.91 -12.15
N ASP A 53 1.92 -2.66 -11.73
CA ASP A 53 2.87 -2.32 -10.68
C ASP A 53 2.50 -2.88 -9.29
N ILE A 54 3.53 -3.02 -8.45
CA ILE A 54 3.41 -3.41 -7.05
C ILE A 54 4.07 -2.35 -6.19
N HIS A 55 3.35 -1.92 -5.16
CA HIS A 55 3.85 -0.99 -4.16
C HIS A 55 3.79 -1.59 -2.77
N SER A 56 4.65 -1.14 -1.88
CA SER A 56 4.53 -1.37 -0.45
C SER A 56 4.43 -0.06 0.31
N LEU A 57 3.59 -0.03 1.34
CA LEU A 57 3.56 0.97 2.39
C LEU A 57 4.18 0.38 3.65
N SER A 58 5.36 0.89 4.02
CA SER A 58 5.95 0.60 5.32
C SER A 58 5.24 1.42 6.39
N LEU A 59 4.75 0.73 7.41
CA LEU A 59 4.11 1.35 8.56
C LEU A 59 5.16 1.83 9.58
N PRO A 60 4.85 2.88 10.35
CA PRO A 60 5.69 3.31 11.45
C PRO A 60 6.03 2.17 12.42
N SER A 61 7.27 2.19 12.91
CA SER A 61 7.83 1.22 13.85
C SER A 61 8.61 1.95 14.94
N LYS A 62 9.19 1.21 15.89
CA LYS A 62 10.03 1.79 16.96
C LYS A 62 11.22 2.61 16.44
N THR A 63 11.65 2.37 15.21
CA THR A 63 12.84 3.01 14.61
C THR A 63 12.49 4.04 13.54
N SER A 64 11.22 4.19 13.16
CA SER A 64 10.76 5.16 12.14
C SER A 64 9.31 5.51 12.38
N GLU A 65 9.00 6.79 12.56
CA GLU A 65 7.63 7.27 12.78
C GLU A 65 6.87 7.58 11.47
N SER A 66 7.50 7.38 10.32
CA SER A 66 6.94 7.76 9.02
C SER A 66 6.35 6.59 8.26
N PHE A 67 5.26 6.87 7.55
CA PHE A 67 4.74 6.00 6.51
C PHE A 67 5.56 6.17 5.24
N ILE A 68 6.02 5.08 4.63
CA ILE A 68 6.90 5.13 3.46
C ILE A 68 6.37 4.24 2.34
N TRP A 69 5.97 4.85 1.23
CA TRP A 69 5.66 4.19 -0.02
C TRP A 69 6.91 3.85 -0.81
N THR A 70 6.95 2.64 -1.36
CA THR A 70 7.99 2.18 -2.27
C THR A 70 7.35 1.44 -3.43
N LYS A 71 7.67 1.84 -4.67
CA LYS A 71 7.35 1.04 -5.86
C LYS A 71 8.36 -0.12 -5.92
N LEU A 72 7.87 -1.33 -5.72
CA LEU A 72 8.69 -2.55 -5.72
C LEU A 72 8.87 -3.11 -7.13
N ILE A 73 7.80 -3.09 -7.92
CA ILE A 73 7.76 -3.65 -9.28
C ILE A 73 7.15 -2.62 -10.22
N GLY A 74 7.79 -2.40 -11.38
CA GLY A 74 7.30 -1.53 -12.45
C GLY A 74 6.25 -2.20 -13.34
N GLU A 75 5.68 -1.42 -14.27
CA GLU A 75 4.59 -1.89 -15.15
C GLU A 75 5.00 -3.04 -16.08
N ASP A 76 6.28 -3.12 -16.46
CA ASP A 76 6.76 -4.08 -17.47
C ASP A 76 7.13 -5.45 -16.87
N SER A 77 7.09 -5.59 -15.56
CA SER A 77 7.58 -6.79 -14.85
C SER A 77 6.47 -7.71 -14.34
N ALA A 78 5.20 -7.36 -14.58
CA ALA A 78 4.05 -8.18 -14.23
C ALA A 78 2.91 -7.99 -15.23
N LEU A 79 1.94 -8.91 -15.22
CA LEU A 79 0.71 -8.73 -16.00
C LEU A 79 -0.22 -7.73 -15.32
N ARG A 80 -0.86 -6.89 -16.12
CA ARG A 80 -1.91 -5.96 -15.70
C ARG A 80 -3.12 -6.73 -15.19
N ARG A 81 -3.68 -6.32 -14.05
CA ARG A 81 -4.78 -7.04 -13.38
C ARG A 81 -5.61 -6.11 -12.48
N TYR A 82 -6.93 -6.28 -12.49
CA TYR A 82 -7.89 -5.57 -11.65
C TYR A 82 -8.95 -6.57 -11.13
N GLU A 83 -9.61 -6.26 -10.01
CA GLU A 83 -10.60 -7.12 -9.34
C GLU A 83 -10.10 -8.55 -9.02
N HIS A 84 -8.79 -8.71 -8.95
CA HIS A 84 -8.13 -9.96 -8.60
C HIS A 84 -7.95 -10.05 -7.08
N SER A 85 -7.54 -11.24 -6.62
CA SER A 85 -7.13 -11.48 -5.23
C SER A 85 -5.63 -11.76 -5.17
N ALA A 86 -4.99 -11.30 -4.10
CA ALA A 86 -3.62 -11.65 -3.74
C ALA A 86 -3.60 -12.03 -2.25
N VAL A 87 -2.96 -13.16 -1.95
CA VAL A 87 -2.80 -13.69 -0.59
C VAL A 87 -1.33 -13.92 -0.31
N LEU A 88 -0.91 -13.68 0.93
CA LEU A 88 0.44 -14.06 1.35
C LEU A 88 0.50 -15.58 1.50
N SER A 89 1.49 -16.19 0.86
CA SER A 89 1.83 -17.59 1.13
C SER A 89 2.65 -17.66 2.41
N SER A 90 2.27 -18.61 3.28
CA SER A 90 3.04 -19.03 4.46
C SER A 90 4.30 -19.78 4.10
#